data_AF-A0A257U5C3-F1
#
_entry.id   AF-A0A257U5C3-F1
#
_cell.length_a   1.000
_cell.length_b   1.000
_cell.length_c   1.000
_cell.angle_alpha   90.00
_cell.angle_beta   90.00
_cell.angle_gamma   90.00
#
_symmetry.space_group_name_H-M   'P 1'
#
loop_
_entity.id
_entity.type
_entity.pdbx_description
1 polymer ?
#
loop_
_entity_poly.entity_id
_entity_poly.type
_entity_poly.pdbx_seq_one_letter_code
_entity_poly.pdbx_strand_id
1 'polypeptide(L)'
;MTTHTRRWMTGASAVVLAVVMGSGAALAGPARAGRGQQAARAYRAALAQVGLTPNQKAHIRALVSKERPALMSLRGRQQISAAALQAVLQAPNPDPAAVGNALLKLRADRMAVRAEMKNLRKQTVAVLTPTQKAKFDGYLDAMRTVRRRSRG
;
A
#
# COMPACT_ATOMS: atom_id res chain seq x y z
N MET A 1 5.09 -61.30 33.00
CA MET A 1 5.72 -60.27 33.86
C MET A 1 6.99 -59.82 33.14
N THR A 2 6.93 -58.83 32.22
CA THR A 2 7.13 -57.37 32.44
C THR A 2 8.44 -57.12 33.21
N THR A 3 9.46 -56.46 32.68
CA THR A 3 9.43 -55.11 32.09
C THR A 3 10.66 -54.81 31.20
N HIS A 4 10.44 -53.99 30.16
CA HIS A 4 11.43 -53.35 29.31
C HIS A 4 12.31 -52.33 30.05
N THR A 5 13.60 -52.26 29.70
CA THR A 5 14.46 -51.08 29.97
C THR A 5 15.11 -50.58 28.69
N ARG A 6 14.44 -49.60 28.06
CA ARG A 6 14.91 -48.80 26.93
C ARG A 6 15.43 -47.47 27.47
N ARG A 7 16.75 -47.26 27.47
CA ARG A 7 17.38 -45.93 27.64
C ARG A 7 18.63 -45.88 26.76
N TRP A 8 18.48 -45.37 25.53
CA TRP A 8 19.61 -44.96 24.71
C TRP A 8 19.58 -43.44 24.57
N MET A 9 20.45 -42.88 25.41
CA MET A 9 21.21 -41.64 25.32
C MET A 9 20.85 -40.65 24.20
N THR A 10 20.43 -39.48 24.68
CA THR A 10 20.31 -38.18 24.02
C THR A 10 21.57 -37.79 23.25
N GLY A 11 21.48 -37.72 21.92
CA GLY A 11 22.45 -37.04 21.07
C GLY A 11 22.22 -35.53 21.12
N ALA A 12 23.20 -34.78 21.63
CA ALA A 12 23.16 -33.34 21.77
C ALA A 12 23.15 -32.64 20.40
N SER A 13 22.03 -32.00 20.07
CA SER A 13 21.92 -31.09 18.93
C SER A 13 22.82 -29.87 19.15
N ALA A 14 23.79 -29.69 18.26
CA ALA A 14 24.63 -28.51 18.20
C ALA A 14 23.79 -27.27 17.86
N VAL A 15 23.56 -26.40 18.85
CA VAL A 15 23.03 -25.05 18.64
C VAL A 15 24.23 -24.12 18.45
N VAL A 16 24.61 -23.89 17.19
CA VAL A 16 25.53 -22.81 16.84
C VAL A 16 24.74 -21.50 16.91
N LEU A 17 24.86 -20.80 18.02
CA LEU A 17 24.28 -19.48 18.22
C LEU A 17 25.18 -18.44 17.53
N ALA A 18 24.97 -18.20 16.24
CA ALA A 18 25.62 -17.10 15.53
C ALA A 18 24.87 -15.79 15.81
N VAL A 19 25.27 -15.09 16.87
CA VAL A 19 24.88 -13.70 17.12
C VAL A 19 25.63 -12.82 16.12
N VAL A 20 24.97 -12.44 15.03
CA VAL A 20 25.44 -11.35 14.16
C VAL A 20 24.70 -10.08 14.56
N MET A 21 25.35 -9.28 15.41
CA MET A 21 25.04 -7.85 15.55
C MET A 21 25.34 -7.17 14.21
N GLY A 22 24.30 -6.97 13.41
CA GLY A 22 24.33 -6.17 12.19
C GLY A 22 23.62 -4.84 12.39
N SER A 23 24.31 -3.87 13.01
CA SER A 23 23.95 -2.45 12.95
C SER A 23 24.18 -1.98 11.51
N GLY A 24 23.15 -1.95 10.67
CA GLY A 24 23.37 -1.76 9.23
C GLY A 24 22.18 -1.21 8.46
N ALA A 25 22.04 0.11 8.51
CA ALA A 25 21.41 0.96 7.50
C ALA A 25 19.90 0.78 7.27
N ALA A 26 19.13 1.63 7.95
CA ALA A 26 17.84 2.09 7.47
C ALA A 26 18.02 2.88 6.16
N LEU A 27 18.21 2.20 5.03
CA LEU A 27 18.07 2.81 3.71
C LEU A 27 16.58 2.85 3.33
N ALA A 28 15.83 3.69 4.06
CA ALA A 28 14.54 4.19 3.60
C ALA A 28 14.79 5.23 2.49
N GLY A 29 15.25 4.79 1.33
CA GLY A 29 15.37 5.65 0.16
C GLY A 29 14.00 6.24 -0.22
N PRO A 30 13.89 7.52 -0.63
CA PRO A 30 12.62 8.16 -0.98
C PRO A 30 12.12 7.71 -2.36
N ALA A 31 12.06 6.41 -2.63
CA ALA A 31 11.68 5.87 -3.94
C ALA A 31 10.30 5.21 -3.87
N ARG A 32 9.24 6.04 -3.86
CA ARG A 32 7.85 5.77 -4.35
C ARG A 32 6.74 6.63 -3.72
N ALA A 33 7.05 7.47 -2.73
CA ALA A 33 6.04 8.34 -2.11
C ALA A 33 5.48 9.43 -3.06
N GLY A 34 6.25 9.87 -4.07
CA GLY A 34 5.90 11.03 -4.89
C GLY A 34 4.68 10.86 -5.82
N ARG A 35 4.58 9.77 -6.58
CA ARG A 35 3.53 9.62 -7.62
C ARG A 35 2.12 9.47 -7.04
N GLY A 36 1.96 8.67 -5.98
CA GLY A 36 0.67 8.48 -5.33
C GLY A 36 0.19 9.72 -4.59
N GLN A 37 1.12 10.42 -3.92
CA GLN A 37 0.81 11.63 -3.20
C GLN A 37 0.46 12.79 -4.14
N GLN A 38 1.15 12.92 -5.28
CA GLN A 38 0.81 13.90 -6.31
C GLN A 38 -0.58 13.66 -6.90
N ALA A 39 -0.94 12.42 -7.22
CA ALA A 39 -2.28 12.09 -7.73
C ALA A 39 -3.38 12.43 -6.72
N ALA A 40 -3.15 12.17 -5.43
CA ALA A 40 -4.08 12.53 -4.37
C ALA A 40 -4.21 14.05 -4.20
N ARG A 41 -3.12 14.80 -4.34
CA ARG A 41 -3.12 16.28 -4.31
C ARG A 41 -3.92 16.85 -5.49
N ALA A 42 -3.65 16.37 -6.70
CA ALA A 42 -4.38 16.73 -7.92
C ALA A 42 -5.90 16.50 -7.78
N TYR A 43 -6.29 15.33 -7.25
CA TYR A 43 -7.68 15.00 -6.98
C TYR A 43 -8.36 15.97 -6.01
N ARG A 44 -7.70 16.29 -4.89
CA ARG A 44 -8.22 17.25 -3.90
C ARG A 44 -8.33 18.66 -4.46
N ALA A 45 -7.33 19.09 -5.23
CA ALA A 45 -7.34 20.37 -5.90
C ALA A 45 -8.52 20.45 -6.89
N ALA A 46 -8.75 19.42 -7.71
CA ALA A 46 -9.89 19.38 -8.63
C ALA A 46 -11.24 19.45 -7.88
N LEU A 47 -11.41 18.74 -6.76
CA LEU A 47 -12.63 18.85 -5.94
C LEU A 47 -12.83 20.23 -5.33
N ALA A 48 -11.76 20.94 -4.98
CA ALA A 48 -11.86 22.29 -4.44
C ALA A 48 -12.39 23.30 -5.47
N GLN A 49 -12.16 23.06 -6.76
CA GLN A 49 -12.51 23.98 -7.85
C GLN A 49 -13.94 23.86 -8.35
N VAL A 50 -14.68 22.80 -7.99
CA VAL A 50 -16.04 22.58 -8.51
C VAL A 50 -17.15 23.26 -7.71
N GLY A 51 -16.81 24.06 -6.70
CA GLY A 51 -17.79 24.83 -5.93
C GLY A 51 -18.72 23.93 -5.11
N LEU A 52 -18.16 23.08 -4.25
CA LEU A 52 -18.93 22.21 -3.37
C LEU A 52 -19.74 23.01 -2.34
N THR A 53 -21.02 22.68 -2.17
CA THR A 53 -21.86 23.25 -1.11
C THR A 53 -21.39 22.80 0.28
N PRO A 54 -21.77 23.50 1.37
CA PRO A 54 -21.44 23.07 2.73
C PRO A 54 -21.91 21.63 3.02
N ASN A 55 -23.10 21.26 2.55
CA ASN A 55 -23.66 19.91 2.72
C ASN A 55 -22.86 18.86 1.95
N GLN A 56 -22.46 19.15 0.71
CA GLN A 56 -21.60 18.25 -0.07
C GLN A 56 -20.24 18.05 0.60
N LYS A 57 -19.63 19.14 1.12
CA LYS A 57 -18.36 19.05 1.86
C LYS A 57 -18.51 18.18 3.12
N ALA A 58 -19.60 18.34 3.88
CA ALA A 58 -19.88 17.53 5.06
C ALA A 58 -20.05 16.04 4.70
N HIS A 59 -20.81 15.74 3.64
CA HIS A 59 -21.01 14.37 3.17
C HIS A 59 -19.69 13.74 2.74
N ILE A 60 -18.87 14.44 1.94
CA ILE A 60 -17.56 13.93 1.51
C ILE A 60 -16.63 13.68 2.70
N ARG A 61 -16.63 14.56 3.72
CA ARG A 61 -15.86 14.32 4.96
C ARG A 61 -16.33 13.06 5.68
N ALA A 62 -17.63 12.86 5.80
CA ALA A 62 -18.18 11.65 6.44
C ALA A 62 -17.79 10.38 5.68
N LEU A 63 -17.85 10.37 4.34
CA LEU A 63 -17.40 9.26 3.50
C LEU A 63 -15.90 8.96 3.73
N VAL A 64 -15.06 9.99 3.71
CA VAL A 64 -13.61 9.83 3.94
C VAL A 64 -13.33 9.29 5.34
N SER A 65 -14.02 9.80 6.37
CA SER A 65 -13.86 9.33 7.75
C SER A 65 -14.29 7.87 7.91
N LYS A 66 -15.37 7.46 7.24
CA LYS A 66 -15.86 6.07 7.23
C LYS A 66 -14.86 5.11 6.60
N GLU A 67 -14.29 5.46 5.44
CA GLU A 67 -13.39 4.58 4.69
C GLU A 67 -11.93 4.64 5.18
N ARG A 68 -11.57 5.64 6.00
CA ARG A 68 -10.20 5.86 6.49
C ARG A 68 -9.61 4.64 7.21
N PRO A 69 -10.29 3.95 8.15
CA PRO A 69 -9.73 2.79 8.84
C PRO A 69 -9.39 1.65 7.87
N ALA A 70 -10.27 1.34 6.92
CA ALA A 70 -10.05 0.31 5.91
C ALA A 70 -8.83 0.64 5.04
N LEU A 71 -8.73 1.89 4.56
CA LEU A 71 -7.58 2.36 3.79
C LEU A 71 -6.27 2.34 4.59
N MET A 72 -6.30 2.68 5.87
CA MET A 72 -5.12 2.63 6.74
C MET A 72 -4.63 1.19 6.92
N SER A 73 -5.54 0.26 7.21
CA SER A 73 -5.23 -1.17 7.32
C SER A 73 -4.64 -1.72 6.02
N LEU A 74 -5.24 -1.41 4.88
CA LEU A 74 -4.75 -1.83 3.56
C LEU A 74 -3.35 -1.27 3.25
N ARG A 75 -3.08 -0.01 3.60
CA ARG A 75 -1.75 0.59 3.43
C ARG A 75 -0.71 -0.04 4.35
N GLY A 76 -1.08 -0.37 5.59
CA GLY A 76 -0.22 -1.10 6.51
C GLY A 76 0.18 -2.45 5.93
N ARG A 77 -0.79 -3.23 5.43
CA ARG A 77 -0.52 -4.50 4.74
C ARG A 77 0.41 -4.34 3.54
N GLN A 78 0.15 -3.34 2.70
CA GLN A 78 1.01 -3.05 1.54
C GLN A 78 2.45 -2.68 1.96
N GLN A 79 2.64 -1.97 3.06
CA GLN A 79 3.98 -1.64 3.58
C GLN A 79 4.70 -2.90 4.08
N ILE A 80 4.00 -3.75 4.82
CA ILE A 80 4.53 -5.03 5.32
C ILE A 80 4.94 -5.93 4.15
N SER A 81 4.10 -6.10 3.12
CA SER A 81 4.45 -6.92 1.96
C SER A 81 5.56 -6.31 1.09
N ALA A 82 5.69 -4.98 1.05
CA ALA A 82 6.81 -4.32 0.39
C ALA A 82 8.13 -4.57 1.13
N ALA A 83 8.13 -4.46 2.46
CA ALA A 83 9.29 -4.76 3.29
C ALA A 83 9.69 -6.24 3.19
N ALA A 84 8.72 -7.16 3.20
CA ALA A 84 8.97 -8.59 3.03
C ALA A 84 9.63 -8.90 1.67
N LEU A 85 9.12 -8.32 0.57
CA LEU A 85 9.76 -8.48 -0.74
C LEU A 85 11.19 -7.92 -0.74
N GLN A 86 11.40 -6.74 -0.13
CA GLN A 86 12.74 -6.15 -0.04
C GLN A 86 13.71 -7.03 0.74
N ALA A 87 13.28 -7.61 1.86
CA ALA A 87 14.10 -8.51 2.67
C ALA A 87 14.53 -9.76 1.88
N VAL A 88 13.60 -10.40 1.16
CA VAL A 88 13.92 -11.57 0.32
C VAL A 88 14.91 -11.20 -0.78
N LEU A 89 14.75 -10.04 -1.43
CA LEU A 89 15.64 -9.58 -2.49
C LEU A 89 17.04 -9.18 -1.99
N GLN A 90 17.20 -8.87 -0.71
CA GLN A 90 18.49 -8.52 -0.10
C GLN A 90 19.27 -9.72 0.42
N ALA A 91 18.70 -10.93 0.37
CA ALA A 91 19.41 -12.15 0.74
C ALA A 91 20.60 -12.40 -0.21
N PRO A 92 21.73 -12.96 0.27
CA PRO A 92 22.90 -13.24 -0.57
C PRO A 92 22.62 -14.16 -1.77
N ASN A 93 21.68 -15.09 -1.62
CA ASN A 93 21.16 -15.94 -2.69
C ASN A 93 19.63 -16.01 -2.56
N PRO A 94 18.88 -15.09 -3.19
CA PRO A 94 17.44 -15.01 -3.02
C PRO A 94 16.74 -16.20 -3.70
N ASP A 95 15.96 -16.97 -2.93
CA ASP A 95 15.14 -18.04 -3.47
C ASP A 95 14.08 -17.49 -4.46
N PRO A 96 14.08 -17.93 -5.73
CA PRO A 96 13.10 -17.49 -6.71
C PRO A 96 11.64 -17.71 -6.29
N ALA A 97 11.35 -18.81 -5.58
CA ALA A 97 10.00 -19.11 -5.13
C ALA A 97 9.56 -18.12 -4.04
N ALA A 98 10.42 -17.84 -3.06
CA ALA A 98 10.20 -16.80 -2.05
C ALA A 98 9.98 -15.41 -2.67
N VAL A 99 10.78 -15.04 -3.68
CA VAL A 99 10.60 -13.75 -4.40
C VAL A 99 9.25 -13.70 -5.08
N GLY A 100 8.87 -14.76 -5.80
CA GLY A 100 7.58 -14.87 -6.49
C GLY A 100 6.40 -14.71 -5.53
N ASN A 101 6.43 -15.43 -4.41
CA ASN A 101 5.39 -15.37 -3.38
C ASN A 101 5.27 -13.97 -2.75
N ALA A 102 6.40 -13.34 -2.39
CA ALA A 102 6.41 -11.99 -1.82
C ALA A 102 5.89 -10.94 -2.83
N LEU A 103 6.25 -11.09 -4.11
CA LEU A 103 5.79 -10.20 -5.17
C LEU A 103 4.27 -10.32 -5.40
N LEU A 104 3.74 -11.55 -5.46
CA LEU A 104 2.30 -11.79 -5.62
C LEU A 104 1.50 -11.21 -4.44
N LYS A 105 1.99 -11.36 -3.21
CA LYS A 105 1.39 -10.75 -2.02
C LYS A 105 1.36 -9.22 -2.12
N LEU A 106 2.48 -8.59 -2.45
CA LEU A 106 2.56 -7.14 -2.64
C LEU A 106 1.64 -6.66 -3.76
N ARG A 107 1.52 -7.42 -4.85
CA ARG A 107 0.59 -7.12 -5.94
C ARG A 107 -0.86 -7.15 -5.45
N ALA A 108 -1.24 -8.19 -4.71
CA ALA A 108 -2.59 -8.32 -4.15
C ALA A 108 -2.94 -7.13 -3.23
N ASP A 109 -2.04 -6.77 -2.30
CA ASP A 109 -2.26 -5.63 -1.39
C ASP A 109 -2.37 -4.30 -2.15
N ARG A 110 -1.52 -4.08 -3.16
CA ARG A 110 -1.61 -2.89 -4.03
C ARG A 110 -2.94 -2.83 -4.78
N MET A 111 -3.45 -3.97 -5.25
CA MET A 111 -4.74 -4.03 -5.93
C MET A 111 -5.89 -3.73 -4.98
N ALA A 112 -5.83 -4.24 -3.74
CA ALA A 112 -6.82 -3.94 -2.72
C ALA A 112 -6.85 -2.45 -2.34
N VAL A 113 -5.69 -1.81 -2.15
CA VAL A 113 -5.61 -0.34 -1.95
C VAL A 113 -6.21 0.42 -3.14
N ARG A 114 -5.91 0.01 -4.38
CA ARG A 114 -6.46 0.66 -5.58
C ARG A 114 -7.98 0.50 -5.69
N ALA A 115 -8.49 -0.68 -5.37
CA ALA A 115 -9.92 -0.96 -5.39
C ALA A 115 -10.66 -0.06 -4.38
N GLU A 116 -10.14 0.05 -3.16
CA GLU A 116 -10.76 0.89 -2.12
C GLU A 116 -10.70 2.38 -2.46
N MET A 117 -9.55 2.85 -2.97
CA MET A 117 -9.44 4.24 -3.45
C MET A 117 -10.39 4.53 -4.62
N LYS A 118 -10.63 3.55 -5.50
CA LYS A 118 -11.60 3.66 -6.60
C LYS A 118 -13.03 3.71 -6.06
N ASN A 119 -13.34 2.91 -5.05
CA ASN A 119 -14.64 2.90 -4.38
C ASN A 119 -14.93 4.26 -3.73
N LEU A 120 -14.02 4.76 -2.88
CA LEU A 120 -14.15 6.07 -2.26
C LEU A 120 -14.30 7.19 -3.30
N ARG A 121 -13.55 7.14 -4.41
CA ARG A 121 -13.70 8.10 -5.52
C ARG A 121 -15.09 8.04 -6.15
N LYS A 122 -15.64 6.84 -6.40
CA LYS A 122 -17.01 6.69 -6.93
C LYS A 122 -18.04 7.30 -5.99
N GLN A 123 -17.97 6.98 -4.70
CA GLN A 123 -18.87 7.55 -3.69
C GLN A 123 -18.77 9.08 -3.63
N THR A 124 -17.54 9.63 -3.69
CA THR A 124 -17.32 11.08 -3.69
C THR A 124 -17.92 11.76 -4.94
N VAL A 125 -17.75 11.16 -6.11
CA VAL A 125 -18.28 11.71 -7.38
C VAL A 125 -19.80 11.64 -7.42
N ALA A 126 -20.42 10.66 -6.76
CA ALA A 126 -21.88 10.55 -6.65
C ALA A 126 -22.53 11.70 -5.84
N VAL A 127 -21.75 12.42 -5.03
CA VAL A 127 -22.22 13.60 -4.27
C VAL A 127 -22.28 14.85 -5.16
N LEU A 128 -21.61 14.84 -6.31
CA LEU A 128 -21.53 15.98 -7.23
C LEU A 128 -22.79 16.08 -8.10
N THR A 129 -23.22 17.30 -8.41
CA THR A 129 -24.20 17.52 -9.48
C THR A 129 -23.58 17.20 -10.85
N PRO A 130 -24.39 16.96 -11.90
CA PRO A 130 -23.87 16.71 -13.25
C PRO A 130 -22.89 17.80 -13.72
N THR A 131 -23.23 19.07 -13.48
CA THR A 131 -22.39 20.23 -13.85
C THR A 131 -21.07 20.24 -13.07
N GLN A 132 -21.10 19.95 -11.76
CA GLN A 132 -19.88 19.86 -10.95
C GLN A 132 -19.00 18.70 -11.39
N LYS A 133 -19.60 17.55 -11.72
CA LYS A 133 -18.89 16.38 -12.24
C LYS A 133 -18.19 16.68 -13.57
N ALA A 134 -18.85 17.36 -14.50
CA ALA A 134 -18.24 17.76 -15.77
C ALA A 134 -17.00 18.65 -15.54
N LYS A 135 -17.10 19.66 -14.66
CA LYS A 135 -15.96 20.50 -14.28
C LYS A 135 -14.84 19.68 -13.63
N PHE A 136 -15.21 18.77 -12.72
CA PHE A 136 -14.27 17.90 -12.03
C PHE A 136 -13.45 17.04 -13.00
N ASP A 137 -14.13 16.37 -13.92
CA ASP A 137 -13.49 15.50 -14.91
C ASP A 137 -12.59 16.33 -15.86
N GLY A 138 -13.03 17.52 -16.26
CA GLY A 138 -12.21 18.47 -17.04
C GLY A 138 -10.92 18.89 -16.33
N TYR A 139 -10.96 19.20 -15.04
CA TYR A 139 -9.74 19.52 -14.26
C TYR A 139 -8.77 18.33 -14.22
N LEU A 140 -9.28 17.11 -14.05
CA LEU A 140 -8.43 15.91 -14.02
C LEU A 140 -7.76 15.63 -15.36
N ASP A 141 -8.46 15.87 -16.47
CA ASP A 141 -7.92 15.67 -17.81
C ASP A 141 -6.88 16.75 -18.17
N ALA A 142 -7.12 18.01 -17.77
CA ALA A 142 -6.13 19.09 -17.89
C ALA A 142 -4.83 18.74 -17.13
N MET A 143 -4.96 18.30 -15.86
CA MET A 143 -3.80 17.87 -15.06
C MET A 143 -3.08 16.67 -15.67
N ARG A 144 -3.82 15.72 -16.26
CA ARG A 144 -3.22 14.57 -16.95
C ARG A 144 -2.41 15.01 -18.18
N THR A 145 -2.93 15.96 -18.94
CA THR A 145 -2.32 16.49 -20.16
C THR A 145 -1.03 17.24 -19.85
N VAL A 146 -1.04 18.13 -18.85
CA VAL A 146 0.16 18.84 -18.37
C VAL A 146 1.25 17.84 -17.98
N ARG A 147 0.88 16.77 -17.26
CA ARG A 147 1.83 15.73 -16.86
C ARG A 147 2.39 14.91 -18.03
N ARG A 148 1.64 14.74 -19.12
CA ARG A 148 2.14 14.05 -20.32
C ARG A 148 3.14 14.94 -21.05
N ARG A 149 2.83 16.23 -21.18
CA ARG A 149 3.70 17.22 -21.82
C ARG A 149 5.01 17.44 -21.06
N SER A 150 5.00 17.38 -19.73
CA SER A 150 6.22 17.51 -18.91
C SER A 150 7.12 16.26 -18.90
N ARG A 151 6.80 15.22 -19.67
CA ARG A 151 7.51 13.93 -19.70
C ARG A 151 8.02 13.55 -21.10
N GLY A 152 7.65 14.30 -22.12
CA GLY A 152 8.22 14.23 -23.46
C GLY A 152 9.17 15.39 -23.65
#